data_AF-A0A7V3CV16-F1
#
_entry.id   AF-A0A7V3CV16-F1
#
_cell.length_a   1.000
_cell.length_b   1.000
_cell.length_c   1.000
_cell.angle_alpha   90.00
_cell.angle_beta   90.00
_cell.angle_gamma   90.00
#
_symmetry.space_group_name_H-M   'P 1'
#
loop_
_entity.id
_entity.type
_entity.pdbx_description
1 polymer ?
#
loop_
_entity_poly.entity_id
_entity_poly.type
_entity_poly.pdbx_seq_one_letter_code
_entity_poly.pdbx_strand_id
1 'polypeptide(L)'
;AVLLLLIGVETFLLATRSDYDATILRAKGMLYQDQPNEQISNLYTIKLVNKTRKELPVELKVENFENANVKVIGKDLHVKQEDISSGEFFVYLNKKDVKERKTKLEIGVYSNGKKIKTVKTNFLGPISYNGKK
;
A
#
# COMPACT_ATOMS: atom_id res chain seq x y z
N ALA A 1 5.26 -43.35 -0.17
CA ALA A 1 4.01 -42.55 -0.17
C ALA A 1 4.25 -41.09 0.26
N VAL A 2 4.83 -40.85 1.44
CA VAL A 2 5.03 -39.48 1.98
C VAL A 2 5.84 -38.56 1.06
N LEU A 3 6.90 -39.05 0.42
CA LEU A 3 7.72 -38.24 -0.50
C LEU A 3 6.91 -37.68 -1.68
N LEU A 4 6.05 -38.50 -2.30
CA LEU A 4 5.20 -38.06 -3.42
C LEU A 4 4.19 -37.00 -2.98
N LEU A 5 3.66 -37.13 -1.76
CA LEU A 5 2.77 -36.12 -1.18
C LEU A 5 3.51 -34.80 -0.97
N LEU A 6 4.72 -34.84 -0.39
CA LEU A 6 5.54 -33.63 -0.20
C LEU A 6 5.90 -32.97 -1.54
N ILE A 7 6.30 -33.75 -2.54
CA ILE A 7 6.59 -33.22 -3.89
C ILE A 7 5.33 -32.59 -4.51
N GLY A 8 4.17 -33.24 -4.36
CA GLY A 8 2.90 -32.72 -4.85
C GLY A 8 2.54 -31.37 -4.20
N VAL A 9 2.68 -31.28 -2.87
CA VAL A 9 2.47 -30.04 -2.12
C VAL A 9 3.47 -28.97 -2.55
N GLU A 10 4.76 -29.28 -2.63
CA GLU A 10 5.81 -28.33 -3.02
C GLU A 10 5.58 -27.79 -4.43
N THR A 11 5.24 -28.66 -5.39
CA THR A 11 4.96 -28.27 -6.77
C THR A 11 3.76 -27.32 -6.84
N PHE A 12 2.71 -27.60 -6.07
CA PHE A 12 1.55 -26.72 -5.98
C PHE A 12 1.91 -25.36 -5.37
N LEU A 13 2.70 -25.34 -4.29
CA LEU A 13 3.14 -24.09 -3.65
C LEU A 13 4.02 -23.25 -4.58
N LEU A 14 4.94 -23.87 -5.31
CA LEU A 14 5.79 -23.18 -6.29
C LEU A 14 4.98 -22.65 -7.47
N ALA A 15 4.05 -23.44 -8.01
CA ALA A 15 3.21 -23.03 -9.14
C ALA A 15 2.25 -21.88 -8.80
N THR A 16 1.84 -21.75 -7.54
CA THR A 16 0.92 -20.70 -7.07
C THR A 16 1.62 -19.49 -6.42
N ARG A 17 2.96 -19.54 -6.33
CA ARG A 17 3.77 -18.47 -5.75
C ARG A 17 3.63 -17.17 -6.55
N SER A 18 3.33 -16.07 -5.86
CA SER A 18 3.38 -14.75 -6.47
C SER A 18 4.84 -14.32 -6.74
N ASP A 19 5.07 -13.70 -7.90
CA ASP A 19 6.38 -13.13 -8.29
C ASP A 19 6.81 -11.94 -7.42
N TYR A 20 5.84 -11.19 -6.91
CA TYR A 20 6.05 -10.00 -6.11
C TYR A 20 5.18 -10.04 -4.85
N ASP A 21 5.65 -9.42 -3.78
CA ASP A 21 4.82 -9.14 -2.62
C ASP A 21 4.96 -7.69 -2.19
N ALA A 22 3.85 -7.13 -1.73
CA ALA A 22 3.76 -5.77 -1.23
C ALA A 22 2.89 -5.78 0.02
N THR A 23 3.45 -5.24 1.10
CA THR A 23 2.76 -5.04 2.38
C THR A 23 2.77 -3.57 2.70
N ILE A 24 1.59 -2.99 2.95
CA ILE A 24 1.45 -1.60 3.35
C ILE A 24 0.93 -1.58 4.78
N LEU A 25 1.64 -0.87 5.65
CA LEU A 25 1.24 -0.65 7.02
C LEU A 25 1.12 0.85 7.26
N ARG A 26 0.18 1.24 8.11
CA ARG A 26 0.10 2.63 8.57
C ARG A 26 1.18 2.88 9.61
N ALA A 27 1.86 4.02 9.54
CA ALA A 27 2.84 4.39 10.56
C ALA A 27 2.16 4.49 11.93
N LYS A 28 2.86 3.99 12.96
CA LYS A 28 2.37 3.99 14.35
C LYS A 28 2.56 5.39 14.95
N GLY A 29 1.68 5.78 15.89
CA GLY A 29 1.83 7.00 16.69
C GLY A 29 1.02 8.22 16.24
N MET A 30 0.76 8.41 14.95
CA MET A 30 -0.02 9.57 14.46
C MET A 30 -1.42 9.17 13.99
N LEU A 31 -2.46 9.91 14.40
CA LEU A 31 -3.81 9.70 13.88
C LEU A 31 -3.90 10.18 12.44
N TYR A 32 -3.64 11.45 12.17
CA TYR A 32 -3.55 12.03 10.84
C TYR A 32 -2.76 13.34 10.95
N GLN A 33 -2.37 13.92 9.81
CA GLN A 33 -1.72 15.23 9.78
C GLN A 33 -2.62 16.20 9.05
N ASP A 34 -2.93 17.34 9.67
CA ASP A 34 -3.48 18.47 8.94
C ASP A 34 -2.44 19.00 7.97
N GLN A 35 -2.89 19.28 6.75
CA GLN A 35 -2.07 19.82 5.67
C GLN A 35 -2.68 21.14 5.18
N PRO A 36 -1.88 22.00 4.54
CA PRO A 36 -2.41 23.18 3.85
C PRO A 36 -3.50 22.82 2.85
N ASN A 37 -4.28 23.83 2.42
CA ASN A 37 -5.34 23.68 1.40
C ASN A 37 -6.45 22.70 1.77
N GLU A 38 -6.83 22.67 3.06
CA GLU A 38 -7.90 21.80 3.57
C GLU A 38 -7.67 20.31 3.29
N GLN A 39 -6.40 19.88 3.30
CA GLN A 39 -6.05 18.47 3.14
C GLN A 39 -5.70 17.81 4.47
N ILE A 40 -5.80 16.49 4.48
CA ILE A 40 -5.31 15.63 5.55
C ILE A 40 -4.37 14.62 4.91
N SER A 41 -3.30 14.25 5.61
CA SER A 41 -2.47 13.12 5.21
C SER A 41 -2.37 12.03 6.27
N ASN A 42 -2.10 10.81 5.83
CA ASN A 42 -1.67 9.70 6.66
C ASN A 42 -0.33 9.19 6.14
N LEU A 43 0.55 8.81 7.06
CA LEU A 43 1.85 8.21 6.76
C LEU A 43 1.75 6.69 6.74
N TYR A 44 2.34 6.08 5.74
CA TYR A 44 2.38 4.64 5.55
C TYR A 44 3.81 4.19 5.26
N THR A 45 4.11 2.96 5.68
CA THR A 45 5.29 2.22 5.27
C THR A 45 4.89 1.15 4.27
N ILE A 46 5.72 0.94 3.26
CA ILE A 46 5.60 -0.17 2.32
C ILE A 46 6.84 -1.06 2.43
N LYS A 47 6.61 -2.36 2.48
CA LYS A 47 7.64 -3.39 2.31
C LYS A 47 7.38 -4.12 1.01
N LEU A 48 8.37 -4.12 0.12
CA LEU A 48 8.32 -4.75 -1.18
C LEU A 48 9.30 -5.93 -1.21
N VAL A 49 8.86 -7.05 -1.76
CA VAL A 49 9.67 -8.25 -1.94
C VAL A 49 9.65 -8.61 -3.42
N ASN A 50 10.80 -8.56 -4.06
CA ASN A 50 10.98 -8.98 -5.44
C ASN A 50 11.55 -10.40 -5.47
N LYS A 51 10.76 -11.36 -5.96
CA LYS A 51 11.17 -12.77 -6.01
C LYS A 51 11.65 -13.20 -7.40
N THR A 52 11.83 -12.23 -8.29
CA THR A 52 12.22 -12.42 -9.69
C THR A 52 13.65 -11.94 -9.94
N ARG A 53 14.18 -12.32 -11.10
CA ARG A 53 15.51 -11.89 -11.60
C ARG A 53 15.46 -10.59 -12.42
N LYS A 54 14.44 -9.77 -12.20
CA LYS A 54 14.24 -8.48 -12.88
C LYS A 54 14.11 -7.41 -11.83
N GLU A 55 14.55 -6.20 -12.13
CA GLU A 55 14.30 -5.07 -11.24
C GLU A 55 12.83 -4.67 -11.25
N LEU A 56 12.38 -4.07 -10.14
CA LEU A 56 10.99 -3.69 -9.92
C LEU A 56 10.91 -2.19 -9.55
N PRO A 57 10.77 -1.29 -10.53
CA PRO A 57 10.37 0.08 -10.25
C PRO A 57 8.90 0.09 -9.82
N VAL A 58 8.56 0.80 -8.74
CA VAL A 58 7.22 0.78 -8.14
C VAL A 58 6.61 2.17 -8.10
N GLU A 59 5.37 2.24 -8.57
CA GLU A 59 4.48 3.39 -8.41
C GLU A 59 3.29 3.02 -7.53
N LEU A 60 2.84 3.98 -6.72
CA LEU A 60 1.69 3.83 -5.83
C LEU A 60 0.56 4.76 -6.27
N LYS A 61 -0.66 4.23 -6.32
CA LYS A 61 -1.88 5.00 -6.64
C LYS A 61 -3.01 4.59 -5.71
N VAL A 62 -3.87 5.54 -5.36
CA VAL A 62 -5.12 5.24 -4.64
C VAL A 62 -6.19 5.01 -5.70
N GLU A 63 -6.82 3.84 -5.66
CA GLU A 63 -7.74 3.37 -6.70
C GLU A 63 -9.18 3.85 -6.47
N ASN A 64 -9.55 4.07 -5.21
CA ASN A 64 -10.94 4.31 -4.81
C ASN A 64 -11.24 5.77 -4.43
N PHE A 65 -10.32 6.70 -4.69
CA PHE A 65 -10.48 8.14 -4.49
C PHE A 65 -9.79 8.90 -5.63
N GLU A 66 -10.56 9.61 -6.46
CA GLU A 66 -10.03 10.31 -7.64
C GLU A 66 -9.08 11.47 -7.28
N ASN A 67 -9.37 12.20 -6.19
CA ASN A 67 -8.60 13.36 -5.76
C ASN A 67 -7.51 13.02 -4.73
N ALA A 68 -7.13 11.75 -4.63
CA ALA A 68 -6.08 11.31 -3.73
C ALA A 68 -4.70 11.53 -4.35
N ASN A 69 -3.77 12.07 -3.55
CA ASN A 69 -2.38 12.22 -3.96
C ASN A 69 -1.49 11.30 -3.13
N VAL A 70 -0.56 10.61 -3.78
CA VAL A 70 0.45 9.78 -3.12
C VAL A 70 1.81 10.42 -3.30
N LYS A 71 2.53 10.64 -2.20
CA LYS A 71 3.88 11.21 -2.20
C LYS A 71 4.85 10.28 -1.48
N VAL A 72 5.78 9.70 -2.23
CA VAL A 72 6.89 8.90 -1.68
C VAL A 72 7.88 9.82 -0.97
N ILE A 73 8.42 9.36 0.16
CA ILE A 73 9.41 10.07 0.95
C ILE A 73 10.80 9.55 0.60
N GLY A 74 11.74 10.47 0.35
CA GLY A 74 13.12 10.12 0.04
C GLY A 74 13.29 9.75 -1.43
N LYS A 75 13.74 8.52 -1.69
CA LYS A 75 14.02 8.02 -3.05
C LYS A 75 12.82 7.28 -3.61
N ASP A 76 12.76 7.22 -4.94
CA ASP A 76 11.75 6.42 -5.64
C ASP A 76 11.77 4.96 -5.18
N LEU A 77 10.58 4.35 -5.15
CA LEU A 77 10.43 2.96 -4.75
C LEU A 77 10.97 2.06 -5.85
N HIS A 78 12.12 1.44 -5.58
CA HIS A 78 12.77 0.51 -6.48
C HIS A 78 13.30 -0.69 -5.70
N VAL A 79 13.09 -1.88 -6.24
CA VAL A 79 13.59 -3.13 -5.65
C VAL A 79 14.43 -3.87 -6.67
N LYS A 80 15.67 -4.18 -6.29
CA LYS A 80 16.54 -5.01 -7.11
C LYS A 80 15.99 -6.43 -7.24
N GLN A 81 16.51 -7.18 -8.19
CA GLN A 81 16.22 -8.60 -8.32
C GLN A 81 16.50 -9.35 -7.00
N GLU A 82 15.62 -10.29 -6.66
CA GLU A 82 15.75 -11.17 -5.48
C GLU A 82 15.97 -10.41 -4.14
N ASP A 83 15.54 -9.14 -4.06
CA ASP A 83 15.80 -8.25 -2.92
C ASP A 83 14.52 -7.78 -2.22
N ILE A 84 14.68 -7.19 -1.04
CA ILE A 84 13.64 -6.59 -0.23
C ILE A 84 13.95 -5.12 -0.03
N SER A 85 12.99 -4.25 -0.36
CA SER A 85 13.09 -2.82 -0.12
C SER A 85 11.96 -2.34 0.77
N SER A 86 12.22 -1.28 1.52
CA SER A 86 11.22 -0.60 2.34
C SER A 86 11.22 0.88 2.03
N GLY A 87 10.05 1.49 2.10
CA GLY A 87 9.90 2.93 1.89
C GLY A 87 8.72 3.48 2.68
N GLU A 88 8.64 4.80 2.71
CA GLU A 88 7.57 5.54 3.36
C GLU A 88 6.89 6.45 2.36
N PHE A 89 5.59 6.65 2.53
CA PHE A 89 4.82 7.54 1.67
C PHE A 89 3.63 8.13 2.42
N PHE A 90 3.25 9.33 2.01
CA PHE A 90 2.01 9.96 2.42
C PHE A 90 0.91 9.70 1.40
N VAL A 91 -0.30 9.50 1.91
CA VAL A 91 -1.53 9.68 1.12
C VAL A 91 -2.18 10.96 1.60
N TYR A 92 -2.56 11.83 0.66
CA TYR A 92 -3.28 13.07 0.91
C TYR A 92 -4.70 12.96 0.36
N LEU A 93 -5.67 13.40 1.15
CA LEU A 93 -7.09 13.52 0.78
C LEU A 93 -7.59 14.90 1.18
N ASN A 94 -8.59 15.44 0.48
CA ASN A 94 -9.25 16.66 0.95
C ASN A 94 -10.14 16.33 2.15
N LYS A 95 -10.21 17.25 3.11
CA LYS A 95 -11.04 17.12 4.33
C LYS A 95 -12.49 16.77 4.01
N LYS A 96 -13.07 17.41 3.00
CA LYS A 96 -14.45 17.18 2.54
C LYS A 96 -14.73 15.74 2.06
N ASP A 97 -13.70 15.04 1.58
CA ASP A 97 -13.83 13.68 1.06
C ASP A 97 -13.75 12.62 2.19
N VAL A 98 -13.27 13.02 3.37
CA VAL A 98 -13.10 12.16 4.55
C VAL A 98 -14.28 12.33 5.51
N LYS A 99 -15.35 11.55 5.25
CA LYS A 99 -16.62 11.64 5.99
C LYS A 99 -16.63 10.89 7.33
N GLU A 100 -15.72 9.94 7.50
CA GLU A 100 -15.66 9.05 8.65
C GLU A 100 -14.29 9.12 9.30
N ARG A 101 -14.23 8.79 10.60
CA ARG A 101 -12.96 8.67 11.32
C ARG A 101 -12.03 7.63 10.68
N LYS A 102 -12.59 6.59 10.07
CA LYS A 102 -11.87 5.50 9.38
C LYS A 102 -12.43 5.35 7.97
N THR A 103 -11.66 5.75 6.98
CA THR A 103 -12.00 5.60 5.57
C THR A 103 -11.17 4.48 4.96
N LYS A 104 -11.80 3.51 4.28
CA LYS A 104 -11.07 2.44 3.60
C LYS A 104 -10.40 2.98 2.33
N LEU A 105 -9.11 2.71 2.18
CA LEU A 105 -8.34 2.99 0.98
C LEU A 105 -7.92 1.70 0.28
N GLU A 106 -7.89 1.76 -1.04
CA GLU A 106 -7.34 0.72 -1.89
C GLU A 106 -6.10 1.29 -2.60
N ILE A 107 -4.92 0.86 -2.18
CA ILE A 107 -3.65 1.33 -2.75
C ILE A 107 -3.20 0.30 -3.78
N GLY A 108 -3.22 0.70 -5.05
CA GLY A 108 -2.64 -0.05 -6.14
C GLY A 108 -1.13 0.11 -6.17
N VAL A 109 -0.43 -1.02 -6.26
CA VAL A 109 1.01 -1.11 -6.47
C VAL A 109 1.24 -1.47 -7.92
N TYR A 110 1.91 -0.59 -8.65
CA TYR A 110 2.14 -0.69 -10.09
C TYR A 110 3.63 -0.78 -10.40
N SER A 111 3.96 -1.46 -11.49
CA SER A 111 5.29 -1.39 -12.10
C SER A 111 5.14 -1.40 -13.62
N ASN A 112 5.82 -0.49 -14.31
CA ASN A 112 5.78 -0.37 -15.77
C ASN A 112 4.33 -0.31 -16.33
N GLY A 113 3.45 0.45 -15.65
CA GLY A 113 2.03 0.57 -16.03
C GLY A 113 1.15 -0.65 -15.70
N LYS A 114 1.72 -1.78 -15.24
CA LYS A 114 0.96 -2.96 -14.85
C LYS A 114 0.69 -2.99 -13.35
N LYS A 115 -0.57 -3.24 -12.97
CA LYS A 115 -0.95 -3.47 -11.58
C LYS A 115 -0.40 -4.81 -11.10
N ILE A 116 0.35 -4.78 -10.01
CA ILE A 116 0.91 -5.96 -9.35
C ILE A 116 -0.06 -6.47 -8.29
N LYS A 117 -0.54 -5.56 -7.44
CA LYS A 117 -1.35 -5.89 -6.27
C LYS A 117 -2.15 -4.65 -5.84
N THR A 118 -3.32 -4.87 -5.26
CA THR A 118 -4.05 -3.85 -4.50
C THR A 118 -3.99 -4.21 -3.02
N VAL A 119 -3.60 -3.25 -2.19
CA VAL A 119 -3.52 -3.40 -0.74
C VAL A 119 -4.57 -2.50 -0.10
N LYS A 120 -5.45 -3.10 0.72
CA LYS A 120 -6.46 -2.35 1.45
C LYS A 120 -5.89 -1.85 2.77
N THR A 121 -6.14 -0.59 3.10
CA THR A 121 -5.72 0.02 4.36
C THR A 121 -6.79 0.99 4.86
N ASN A 122 -6.60 1.53 6.05
CA ASN A 122 -7.46 2.58 6.60
C ASN A 122 -6.72 3.92 6.56
N PHE A 123 -7.44 4.95 6.14
CA PHE A 123 -7.11 6.34 6.31
C PHE A 123 -7.88 6.88 7.50
N LEU A 124 -7.18 7.53 8.43
CA LEU A 124 -7.84 8.18 9.55
C LEU A 124 -8.05 9.65 9.27
N GLY A 125 -9.23 10.12 9.63
CA GLY A 125 -9.62 11.53 9.55
C GLY A 125 -10.16 12.06 10.87
N PRO A 126 -10.50 13.37 10.91
CA PRO A 126 -11.15 14.00 12.04
C PRO A 126 -12.51 13.35 12.31
N ILE A 127 -12.91 13.34 13.57
CA ILE A 127 -14.26 12.94 13.95
C ILE A 127 -15.18 14.10 13.58
N SER A 128 -16.03 13.92 12.56
CA SER A 128 -17.11 14.87 12.34
C SER A 128 -18.13 14.68 13.48
N TYR A 129 -18.10 15.59 14.46
CA TYR A 129 -19.05 15.58 15.57
C TYR A 129 -20.41 16.05 15.01
N ASN A 130 -21.23 15.12 14.54
CA ASN A 130 -22.61 15.42 14.19
C ASN A 130 -23.42 15.53 15.50
N GLY A 131 -23.17 16.60 16.24
CA GLY A 131 -23.91 16.95 17.45
C GLY A 131 -25.34 17.29 17.06
N LYS A 132 -26.23 16.30 17.11
CA LYS A 132 -27.65 16.56 17.29
C LYS A 132 -27.80 17.17 18.69
N LYS A 133 -27.96 18.49 18.75
CA LYS A 133 -28.75 19.12 19.80
C LYS A 133 -30.22 18.80 19.58
#